data_AF-A0A2W1K5I4-F1
#
_entry.id   AF-A0A2W1K5I4-F1
#
_cell.length_a   1.000
_cell.length_b   1.000
_cell.length_c   1.000
_cell.angle_alpha   90.00
_cell.angle_beta   90.00
_cell.angle_gamma   90.00
#
_symmetry.space_group_name_H-M   'P 1'
#
loop_
_entity.id
_entity.type
_entity.pdbx_description
1 polymer ?
#
loop_
_entity_poly.entity_id
_entity_poly.type
_entity_poly.pdbx_seq_one_letter_code
_entity_poly.pdbx_strand_id
1 'polypeptide(L)'
;MSLQVETLERSFDQIKPMADDFVTSFYDNLFTDYPAAEPLFAGTAMEEQKPKLLKSLVLVIQNLRNPEILGDALEGLGARHVKYGALPQHYPLVGNSLLKTFEQYLGKDWTPEVKQAWVDAYGAISETMLAGADYNAADLELEGASAPSVAEPDAAEHQVQLLEKSFAQITPEASAFVGSFYTNLFTDYPAAKPLFENTHMKEQEQKLLQSLVLVIENLRNPEVLSKSLRGLGARHVKYGALPEHYPLVGNSLLKTFEQYLGQDWRPEVKEAWVDAYGTITEIMLDGADYTQQQVQLETSPPAVESPTHAEPVTMANAEGEPKASVAENLEEGSEKGLLALIAGGVIAVIVIALLV
;
A
#
# COMPACT_ATOMS: atom_id res chain seq x y z
N MET A 1 -1.00 12.24 3.44
CA MET A 1 0.31 12.64 2.88
C MET A 1 0.15 13.83 1.98
N SER A 2 1.16 14.70 1.89
CA SER A 2 1.24 15.66 0.79
C SER A 2 1.73 14.95 -0.48
N LEU A 3 0.95 14.99 -1.56
CA LEU A 3 1.36 14.43 -2.84
C LEU A 3 2.65 15.09 -3.35
N GLN A 4 3.52 14.32 -3.99
CA GLN A 4 4.74 14.80 -4.63
C GLN A 4 4.44 15.48 -5.97
N VAL A 5 3.77 16.62 -5.92
CA VAL A 5 3.15 17.27 -7.09
C VAL A 5 4.13 17.53 -8.23
N GLU A 6 5.32 18.06 -7.94
CA GLU A 6 6.32 18.34 -9.00
C GLU A 6 6.82 17.08 -9.69
N THR A 7 6.99 15.98 -8.93
CA THR A 7 7.41 14.68 -9.47
C THR A 7 6.33 14.08 -10.37
N LEU A 8 5.06 14.20 -9.97
CA LEU A 8 3.90 13.79 -10.78
C LEU A 8 3.79 14.62 -12.07
N GLU A 9 3.85 15.95 -11.97
CA GLU A 9 3.79 16.86 -13.12
C GLU A 9 4.92 16.57 -14.12
N ARG A 10 6.16 16.47 -13.64
CA ARG A 10 7.36 16.24 -14.47
C ARG A 10 7.37 14.87 -15.14
N SER A 11 6.97 13.83 -14.42
CA SER A 11 6.93 12.47 -14.97
C SER A 11 5.78 12.32 -15.98
N PHE A 12 4.62 12.92 -15.72
CA PHE A 12 3.52 12.93 -16.69
C PHE A 12 3.86 13.72 -17.96
N ASP A 13 4.60 14.82 -17.84
CA ASP A 13 5.05 15.62 -18.99
C ASP A 13 5.90 14.83 -19.99
N GLN A 14 6.68 13.85 -19.52
CA GLN A 14 7.49 12.98 -20.37
C GLN A 14 6.64 11.99 -21.20
N ILE A 15 5.45 11.64 -20.71
CA ILE A 15 4.51 10.75 -21.41
C ILE A 15 3.73 11.49 -22.50
N LYS A 16 3.54 12.81 -22.39
CA LYS A 16 2.72 13.60 -23.32
C LYS A 16 2.99 13.36 -24.81
N PRO A 17 4.25 13.26 -25.29
CA PRO A 17 4.54 13.00 -26.71
C PRO A 17 4.05 11.64 -27.22
N MET A 18 3.77 10.69 -26.31
CA MET A 18 3.39 9.31 -26.57
C MET A 18 2.07 8.95 -25.86
N ALA A 19 1.23 9.94 -25.59
CA ALA A 19 0.04 9.78 -24.75
C ALA A 19 -1.00 8.81 -25.33
N ASP A 20 -1.17 8.79 -26.66
CA ASP A 20 -2.12 7.90 -27.34
C ASP A 20 -1.67 6.43 -27.27
N ASP A 21 -0.37 6.18 -27.45
CA ASP A 21 0.23 4.86 -27.28
C ASP A 21 0.17 4.43 -25.81
N PHE A 22 0.47 5.35 -24.88
CA PHE A 22 0.39 5.10 -23.44
C PHE A 22 -0.98 4.61 -23.01
N VAL A 23 -2.06 5.30 -23.40
CA VAL A 23 -3.41 4.84 -23.03
C VAL A 23 -3.83 3.56 -23.74
N THR A 24 -3.29 3.29 -24.94
CA THR A 24 -3.50 1.99 -25.60
C THR A 24 -2.85 0.88 -24.79
N SER A 25 -1.56 1.03 -24.45
CA SER A 25 -0.83 0.06 -23.63
C SER A 25 -1.44 -0.11 -22.23
N PHE A 26 -2.04 0.92 -21.66
CA PHE A 26 -2.79 0.79 -20.41
C PHE A 26 -3.93 -0.23 -20.53
N TYR A 27 -4.77 -0.12 -21.56
CA TYR A 27 -5.88 -1.06 -21.76
C TYR A 27 -5.39 -2.45 -22.15
N ASP A 28 -4.32 -2.54 -22.95
CA ASP A 28 -3.70 -3.83 -23.27
C ASP A 28 -3.16 -4.51 -22.00
N ASN A 29 -2.49 -3.76 -21.13
CA ASN A 29 -2.02 -4.25 -19.83
C ASN A 29 -3.19 -4.66 -18.92
N LEU A 30 -4.27 -3.86 -18.87
CA LEU A 30 -5.46 -4.16 -18.06
C LEU A 30 -6.10 -5.48 -18.48
N PHE A 31 -6.40 -5.65 -19.76
CA PHE A 31 -7.09 -6.86 -20.24
C PHE A 31 -6.19 -8.08 -20.30
N THR A 32 -4.88 -7.88 -20.52
CA THR A 32 -3.91 -8.99 -20.44
C THR A 32 -3.74 -9.49 -19.00
N ASP A 33 -3.56 -8.58 -18.04
CA ASP A 33 -3.28 -8.96 -16.66
C ASP A 33 -4.55 -9.34 -15.89
N TYR A 34 -5.70 -8.77 -16.29
CA TYR A 34 -7.01 -8.91 -15.66
C TYR A 34 -8.12 -9.09 -16.71
N PRO A 35 -8.21 -10.25 -17.39
CA PRO A 35 -9.25 -10.51 -18.38
C PRO A 35 -10.67 -10.36 -17.83
N ALA A 36 -10.86 -10.59 -16.52
CA ALA A 36 -12.13 -10.37 -15.81
C ALA A 36 -12.62 -8.91 -15.85
N ALA A 37 -11.77 -7.94 -16.19
CA ALA A 37 -12.17 -6.56 -16.40
C ALA A 37 -12.80 -6.32 -17.79
N GLU A 38 -12.58 -7.18 -18.79
CA GLU A 38 -13.10 -7.01 -20.15
C GLU A 38 -14.64 -6.84 -20.22
N PRO A 39 -15.45 -7.64 -19.47
CA PRO A 39 -16.91 -7.50 -19.49
C PRO A 39 -17.41 -6.10 -19.10
N LEU A 40 -16.69 -5.36 -18.25
CA LEU A 40 -17.04 -3.97 -17.89
C LEU A 40 -16.98 -3.02 -19.10
N PHE A 41 -16.25 -3.40 -20.15
CA PHE A 41 -16.05 -2.61 -21.36
C PHE A 41 -16.79 -3.19 -22.57
N ALA A 42 -17.54 -4.28 -22.44
CA ALA A 42 -18.19 -4.97 -23.57
C ALA A 42 -19.15 -4.08 -24.40
N GLY A 43 -19.76 -3.07 -23.77
CA GLY A 43 -20.63 -2.08 -24.42
C GLY A 43 -19.93 -0.76 -24.79
N THR A 44 -18.61 -0.66 -24.61
CA THR A 44 -17.85 0.59 -24.71
C THR A 44 -17.07 0.66 -26.02
N ALA A 45 -17.24 1.76 -26.76
CA ALA A 45 -16.38 2.05 -27.90
C ALA A 45 -14.97 2.44 -27.44
N MET A 46 -14.01 1.52 -27.57
CA MET A 46 -12.65 1.72 -27.04
C MET A 46 -11.92 2.92 -27.63
N GLU A 47 -12.19 3.25 -28.90
CA GLU A 47 -11.66 4.46 -29.56
C GLU A 47 -12.14 5.76 -28.90
N GLU A 48 -13.33 5.76 -28.28
CA GLU A 48 -13.84 6.90 -27.51
C GLU A 48 -13.43 6.86 -26.04
N GLN A 49 -13.16 5.67 -25.51
CA GLN A 49 -12.81 5.46 -24.11
C GLN A 49 -11.36 5.85 -23.80
N LYS A 50 -10.42 5.48 -24.67
CA LYS A 50 -8.99 5.83 -24.50
C LYS A 50 -8.75 7.34 -24.30
N PRO A 51 -9.34 8.25 -25.12
CA PRO A 51 -9.21 9.68 -24.89
C PRO A 51 -9.85 10.18 -23.59
N LYS A 52 -10.90 9.50 -23.08
CA LYS A 52 -11.54 9.89 -21.80
C LYS A 52 -10.60 9.62 -20.64
N LEU A 53 -9.92 8.46 -20.63
CA LEU A 53 -8.91 8.15 -19.61
C LEU A 53 -7.79 9.20 -19.62
N LEU A 54 -7.24 9.51 -20.79
CA LEU A 54 -6.19 10.52 -20.91
C LEU A 54 -6.63 11.89 -20.37
N LYS A 55 -7.86 12.33 -20.72
CA LYS A 55 -8.43 13.58 -20.21
C LYS A 55 -8.59 13.58 -18.69
N SER A 56 -8.99 12.46 -18.09
CA SER A 56 -9.08 12.32 -16.64
C SER A 56 -7.71 12.44 -15.97
N LEU A 57 -6.67 11.79 -16.53
CA LEU A 57 -5.30 11.92 -16.02
C LEU A 57 -4.79 13.36 -16.13
N VAL A 58 -5.05 14.03 -17.26
CA VAL A 58 -4.71 15.45 -17.45
C VAL A 58 -5.43 16.34 -16.43
N LEU A 59 -6.73 16.10 -16.18
CA LEU A 59 -7.51 16.84 -15.19
C LEU A 59 -6.89 16.70 -13.79
N VAL A 60 -6.52 15.49 -13.39
CA VAL A 60 -5.86 15.22 -12.12
C VAL A 60 -4.56 16.03 -12.04
N ILE A 61 -3.66 15.87 -13.01
CA ILE A 61 -2.34 16.54 -13.01
C ILE A 61 -2.48 18.06 -12.95
N GLN A 62 -3.43 18.64 -13.70
CA GLN A 62 -3.67 20.08 -13.71
C GLN A 62 -4.24 20.62 -12.39
N ASN A 63 -4.83 19.77 -11.55
CA ASN A 63 -5.49 20.17 -10.30
C ASN A 63 -4.84 19.59 -9.05
N LEU A 64 -3.65 18.97 -9.15
CA LEU A 64 -2.91 18.46 -7.98
C LEU A 64 -2.64 19.53 -6.91
N ARG A 65 -2.63 20.81 -7.30
CA ARG A 65 -2.43 21.96 -6.40
C ARG A 65 -3.74 22.58 -5.89
N ASN A 66 -4.89 22.06 -6.35
CA ASN A 66 -6.23 22.53 -6.02
C ASN A 66 -7.05 21.36 -5.43
N PRO A 67 -6.72 20.90 -4.21
CA PRO A 67 -7.26 19.66 -3.66
C PRO A 67 -8.78 19.68 -3.46
N GLU A 68 -9.38 20.82 -3.14
CA GLU A 68 -10.85 20.93 -3.01
C GLU A 68 -11.56 20.69 -4.36
N ILE A 69 -11.12 21.37 -5.41
CA ILE A 69 -11.69 21.23 -6.76
C ILE A 69 -11.47 19.81 -7.30
N LEU A 70 -10.28 19.26 -7.08
CA LEU A 70 -9.96 17.91 -7.50
C LEU A 70 -10.79 16.88 -6.70
N GLY A 71 -10.98 17.11 -5.40
CA GLY A 71 -11.81 16.32 -4.51
C GLY A 71 -13.23 16.19 -5.04
N ASP A 72 -13.93 17.32 -5.20
CA ASP A 72 -15.31 17.36 -5.71
C ASP A 72 -15.44 16.66 -7.09
N ALA A 73 -14.46 16.88 -7.96
CA ALA A 73 -14.46 16.28 -9.29
C ALA A 73 -14.29 14.74 -9.23
N LEU A 74 -13.42 14.26 -8.35
CA LEU A 74 -13.14 12.83 -8.15
C LEU A 74 -14.30 12.13 -7.43
N GLU A 75 -14.90 12.74 -6.43
CA GLU A 75 -16.10 12.22 -5.77
C GLU A 75 -17.23 12.04 -6.77
N GLY A 76 -17.53 13.09 -7.55
CA GLY A 76 -18.53 13.02 -8.61
C GLY A 76 -18.17 12.03 -9.72
N LEU A 77 -16.88 11.79 -9.96
CA LEU A 77 -16.41 10.75 -10.87
C LEU A 77 -16.66 9.35 -10.29
N GLY A 78 -16.41 9.15 -8.99
CA GLY A 78 -16.74 7.94 -8.23
C GLY A 78 -18.22 7.58 -8.34
N ALA A 79 -19.12 8.52 -8.05
CA ALA A 79 -20.56 8.32 -8.19
C ALA A 79 -21.00 7.88 -9.61
N ARG A 80 -20.27 8.30 -10.65
CA ARG A 80 -20.51 7.84 -12.03
C ARG A 80 -19.93 6.44 -12.28
N HIS A 81 -18.79 6.11 -11.67
CA HIS A 81 -18.16 4.79 -11.81
C HIS A 81 -19.05 3.67 -11.27
N VAL A 82 -19.79 3.93 -10.19
CA VAL A 82 -20.86 3.00 -9.72
C VAL A 82 -21.86 2.71 -10.84
N LYS A 83 -22.34 3.74 -11.53
CA LYS A 83 -23.31 3.60 -12.65
C LYS A 83 -22.73 2.89 -13.87
N TYR A 84 -21.40 2.82 -13.98
CA TYR A 84 -20.72 2.07 -15.02
C TYR A 84 -20.45 0.61 -14.61
N GLY A 85 -20.82 0.21 -13.40
CA GLY A 85 -20.58 -1.13 -12.85
C GLY A 85 -19.19 -1.31 -12.26
N ALA A 86 -18.45 -0.23 -12.01
CA ALA A 86 -17.19 -0.34 -11.28
C ALA A 86 -17.47 -0.62 -9.79
N LEU A 87 -16.72 -1.55 -9.22
CA LEU A 87 -16.79 -1.97 -7.81
C LEU A 87 -15.46 -1.65 -7.13
N PRO A 88 -15.41 -1.59 -5.78
CA PRO A 88 -14.16 -1.30 -5.07
C PRO A 88 -12.98 -2.19 -5.48
N GLN A 89 -13.22 -3.48 -5.71
CA GLN A 89 -12.21 -4.45 -6.17
C GLN A 89 -11.64 -4.18 -7.57
N HIS A 90 -12.33 -3.40 -8.41
CA HIS A 90 -11.80 -3.03 -9.73
C HIS A 90 -10.72 -1.95 -9.66
N TYR A 91 -10.68 -1.15 -8.59
CA TYR A 91 -9.72 -0.05 -8.46
C TYR A 91 -8.27 -0.58 -8.39
N PRO A 92 -7.91 -1.55 -7.53
CA PRO A 92 -6.56 -2.10 -7.54
C PRO A 92 -6.07 -2.61 -8.91
N LEU A 93 -6.96 -3.20 -9.72
CA LEU A 93 -6.62 -3.69 -11.07
C LEU A 93 -6.18 -2.53 -11.97
N VAL A 94 -6.98 -1.45 -11.99
CA VAL A 94 -6.69 -0.23 -12.73
C VAL A 94 -5.40 0.43 -12.25
N GLY A 95 -5.19 0.53 -10.94
CA GLY A 95 -3.97 1.08 -10.35
C GLY A 95 -2.72 0.32 -10.78
N ASN A 96 -2.76 -1.00 -10.70
CA ASN A 96 -1.65 -1.86 -11.09
C ASN A 96 -1.33 -1.73 -12.58
N SER A 97 -2.34 -1.76 -13.45
CA SER A 97 -2.15 -1.59 -14.90
C SER A 97 -1.61 -0.20 -15.24
N LEU A 98 -2.06 0.86 -14.53
CA LEU A 98 -1.56 2.21 -14.73
C LEU A 98 -0.09 2.34 -14.34
N LEU A 99 0.30 1.84 -13.17
CA LEU A 99 1.69 1.86 -12.70
C LEU A 99 2.62 1.06 -13.61
N LYS A 100 2.20 -0.13 -14.06
CA LYS A 100 2.92 -0.95 -15.04
C LYS A 100 3.15 -0.18 -16.35
N THR A 101 2.14 0.57 -16.80
CA THR A 101 2.22 1.35 -18.04
C THR A 101 3.17 2.54 -17.88
N PHE A 102 3.16 3.23 -16.73
CA PHE A 102 4.16 4.26 -16.43
C PHE A 102 5.58 3.71 -16.41
N GLU A 103 5.80 2.54 -15.80
CA GLU A 103 7.10 1.87 -15.80
C GLU A 103 7.61 1.59 -17.22
N GLN A 104 6.74 1.06 -18.09
CA GLN A 104 7.07 0.75 -19.49
C GLN A 104 7.51 1.99 -20.28
N TYR A 105 6.85 3.13 -20.06
CA TYR A 105 7.05 4.34 -20.87
C TYR A 105 8.10 5.30 -20.31
N LEU A 106 8.26 5.35 -18.98
CA LEU A 106 9.32 6.14 -18.35
C LEU A 106 10.65 5.39 -18.31
N GLY A 107 10.63 4.05 -18.30
CA GLY A 107 11.82 3.22 -18.36
C GLY A 107 12.82 3.59 -17.26
N LYS A 108 14.00 4.09 -17.65
CA LYS A 108 15.04 4.53 -16.69
C LYS A 108 14.60 5.69 -15.78
N ASP A 109 13.63 6.48 -16.23
CA ASP A 109 13.10 7.64 -15.51
C ASP A 109 11.97 7.22 -14.54
N TRP A 110 11.58 5.93 -14.53
CA TRP A 110 10.75 5.30 -13.50
C TRP A 110 11.58 4.98 -12.25
N THR A 111 12.05 6.03 -11.57
CA THR A 111 12.82 5.88 -10.33
C THR A 111 11.91 5.43 -9.18
N PRO A 112 12.47 4.91 -8.06
CA PRO A 112 11.67 4.58 -6.87
C PRO A 112 10.85 5.77 -6.33
N GLU A 113 11.39 6.98 -6.44
CA GLU A 113 10.69 8.22 -6.06
C GLU A 113 9.47 8.48 -6.96
N VAL A 114 9.63 8.36 -8.28
CA VAL A 114 8.53 8.52 -9.25
C VAL A 114 7.48 7.44 -9.04
N LYS A 115 7.89 6.17 -8.87
CA LYS A 115 6.99 5.06 -8.56
C LYS A 115 6.16 5.34 -7.31
N GLN A 116 6.81 5.74 -6.21
CA GLN A 116 6.11 6.03 -4.96
C GLN A 116 5.15 7.20 -5.13
N ALA A 117 5.56 8.29 -5.80
CA ALA A 117 4.69 9.43 -6.07
C ALA A 117 3.39 9.01 -6.80
N TRP A 118 3.49 8.14 -7.81
CA TRP A 118 2.33 7.63 -8.54
C TRP A 118 1.49 6.63 -7.74
N VAL A 119 2.10 5.81 -6.88
CA VAL A 119 1.37 4.95 -5.93
C VAL A 119 0.54 5.80 -4.98
N ASP A 120 1.15 6.82 -4.36
CA ASP A 120 0.46 7.72 -3.43
C ASP A 120 -0.66 8.49 -4.12
N ALA A 121 -0.40 9.00 -5.33
CA ALA A 121 -1.40 9.71 -6.13
C ALA A 121 -2.58 8.81 -6.49
N TYR A 122 -2.31 7.58 -6.95
CA TYR A 122 -3.37 6.64 -7.29
C TYR A 122 -4.19 6.25 -6.05
N GLY A 123 -3.53 6.00 -4.92
CA GLY A 123 -4.17 5.73 -3.63
C GLY A 123 -5.15 6.85 -3.26
N ALA A 124 -4.68 8.10 -3.23
CA ALA A 124 -5.52 9.26 -2.91
C ALA A 124 -6.70 9.44 -3.88
N ILE A 125 -6.47 9.22 -5.18
CA ILE A 125 -7.54 9.27 -6.19
C ILE A 125 -8.59 8.19 -5.92
N SER A 126 -8.14 6.95 -5.69
CA SER A 126 -9.03 5.82 -5.45
C SER A 126 -9.86 6.02 -4.18
N GLU A 127 -9.25 6.48 -3.08
CA GLU A 127 -9.91 6.78 -1.81
C GLU A 127 -11.00 7.86 -2.00
N THR A 128 -10.66 8.97 -2.68
CA THR A 128 -11.60 10.06 -2.95
C THR A 128 -12.76 9.61 -3.84
N MET A 129 -12.47 8.83 -4.88
CA MET A 129 -13.51 8.29 -5.76
C MET A 129 -14.40 7.29 -5.02
N LEU A 130 -13.85 6.47 -4.12
CA LEU A 130 -14.63 5.54 -3.31
C LEU A 130 -15.48 6.27 -2.27
N ALA A 131 -14.99 7.36 -1.69
CA ALA A 131 -15.75 8.20 -0.76
C ALA A 131 -16.96 8.86 -1.43
N GLY A 132 -16.81 9.31 -2.69
CA GLY A 132 -17.91 9.83 -3.49
C GLY A 132 -18.75 8.77 -4.18
N ALA A 133 -18.32 7.50 -4.16
CA ALA A 133 -19.10 6.39 -4.67
C ALA A 133 -20.13 5.99 -3.63
N ASP A 134 -21.36 6.49 -3.80
CA ASP A 134 -22.55 6.13 -3.03
C ASP A 134 -22.98 4.69 -3.36
N TYR A 135 -22.10 3.72 -3.09
CA TYR A 135 -22.38 2.31 -3.26
C TYR A 135 -23.52 1.93 -2.32
N ASN A 136 -24.66 1.55 -2.89
CA ASN A 136 -25.70 0.93 -2.09
C ASN A 136 -25.35 -0.56 -1.86
N ALA A 137 -26.02 -1.20 -0.90
CA ALA A 137 -25.80 -2.62 -0.62
C ALA A 137 -25.99 -3.50 -1.86
N ALA A 138 -26.92 -3.14 -2.77
CA ALA A 138 -27.14 -3.82 -4.04
C ALA A 138 -25.98 -3.62 -5.04
N ASP A 139 -25.26 -2.49 -5.01
CA ASP A 139 -24.11 -2.21 -5.87
C ASP A 139 -22.87 -2.98 -5.41
N LEU A 140 -22.61 -3.05 -4.09
CA LEU A 140 -21.58 -3.94 -3.54
C LEU A 140 -21.97 -5.42 -3.75
N GLU A 141 -23.26 -5.68 -3.83
CA GLU A 141 -23.83 -6.95 -4.25
C GLU A 141 -23.72 -7.21 -5.77
N LEU A 142 -23.34 -6.26 -6.64
CA LEU A 142 -23.15 -6.60 -8.06
C LEU A 142 -21.93 -7.51 -8.31
N GLU A 143 -21.12 -7.79 -7.27
CA GLU A 143 -20.44 -9.10 -7.08
C GLU A 143 -20.67 -9.74 -5.69
N GLY A 144 -21.13 -9.00 -4.67
CA GLY A 144 -21.52 -9.55 -3.36
C GLY A 144 -22.91 -10.24 -3.29
N ALA A 145 -23.73 -10.13 -4.34
CA ALA A 145 -24.89 -10.94 -4.73
C ALA A 145 -24.45 -11.97 -5.77
N SER A 146 -23.33 -12.60 -5.47
CA SER A 146 -23.43 -14.01 -5.09
C SER A 146 -23.60 -14.23 -3.58
N ALA A 147 -24.28 -13.37 -2.81
CA ALA A 147 -25.10 -13.82 -1.68
C ALA A 147 -25.94 -14.98 -2.23
N PRO A 148 -25.88 -16.16 -1.61
CA PRO A 148 -25.94 -17.43 -2.30
C PRO A 148 -27.26 -17.58 -3.06
N SER A 149 -27.29 -17.14 -4.31
CA SER A 149 -28.26 -17.57 -5.30
C SER A 149 -27.84 -18.96 -5.74
N VAL A 150 -27.75 -19.89 -4.78
CA VAL A 150 -27.22 -21.23 -5.00
C VAL A 150 -26.05 -21.14 -5.98
N ALA A 151 -25.03 -20.31 -5.71
CA ALA A 151 -23.75 -20.52 -6.36
C ALA A 151 -23.53 -22.01 -6.14
N GLU A 152 -23.54 -22.79 -7.23
CA GLU A 152 -23.52 -24.23 -7.09
C GLU A 152 -22.39 -24.50 -6.10
N PRO A 153 -22.61 -25.27 -5.02
CA PRO A 153 -21.60 -25.48 -3.98
C PRO A 153 -20.22 -25.75 -4.59
N ASP A 154 -20.19 -26.29 -5.81
CA ASP A 154 -19.08 -26.42 -6.73
C ASP A 154 -18.19 -25.17 -6.99
N ALA A 155 -18.70 -23.94 -7.13
CA ALA A 155 -17.88 -22.77 -7.52
C ALA A 155 -17.03 -22.20 -6.37
N ALA A 156 -17.65 -21.96 -5.20
CA ALA A 156 -16.91 -21.57 -4.00
C ALA A 156 -15.97 -22.71 -3.53
N GLU A 157 -16.44 -23.95 -3.64
CA GLU A 157 -15.62 -25.13 -3.41
C GLU A 157 -14.44 -25.20 -4.40
N HIS A 158 -14.64 -24.82 -5.66
CA HIS A 158 -13.58 -24.77 -6.67
C HIS A 158 -12.51 -23.74 -6.31
N GLN A 159 -12.90 -22.54 -5.88
CA GLN A 159 -11.96 -21.51 -5.46
C GLN A 159 -11.14 -21.95 -4.23
N VAL A 160 -11.79 -22.55 -3.23
CA VAL A 160 -11.11 -23.15 -2.07
C VAL A 160 -10.13 -24.23 -2.52
N GLN A 161 -10.52 -25.10 -3.45
CA GLN A 161 -9.63 -26.12 -3.98
C GLN A 161 -8.44 -25.55 -4.76
N LEU A 162 -8.61 -24.44 -5.50
CA LEU A 162 -7.51 -23.77 -6.20
C LEU A 162 -6.49 -23.25 -5.20
N LEU A 163 -6.93 -22.61 -4.12
CA LEU A 163 -6.08 -22.12 -3.03
C LEU A 163 -5.35 -23.27 -2.32
N GLU A 164 -6.09 -24.31 -1.91
CA GLU A 164 -5.54 -25.49 -1.23
C GLU A 164 -4.49 -26.20 -2.11
N LYS A 165 -4.80 -26.47 -3.38
CA LYS A 165 -3.91 -27.18 -4.31
C LYS A 165 -2.67 -26.36 -4.68
N SER A 166 -2.83 -25.08 -4.95
CA SER A 166 -1.70 -24.21 -5.29
C SER A 166 -0.78 -23.99 -4.08
N PHE A 167 -1.34 -23.84 -2.88
CA PHE A 167 -0.53 -23.77 -1.65
C PHE A 167 0.20 -25.09 -1.36
N ALA A 168 -0.45 -26.23 -1.58
CA ALA A 168 0.18 -27.55 -1.40
C ALA A 168 1.41 -27.74 -2.30
N GLN A 169 1.40 -27.18 -3.52
CA GLN A 169 2.53 -27.27 -4.44
C GLN A 169 3.78 -26.52 -3.96
N ILE A 170 3.61 -25.39 -3.26
CA ILE A 170 4.75 -24.65 -2.70
C ILE A 170 5.23 -25.20 -1.36
N THR A 171 4.46 -26.10 -0.71
CA THR A 171 4.77 -26.62 0.63
C THR A 171 6.16 -27.27 0.76
N PRO A 172 6.66 -28.05 -0.22
CA PRO A 172 8.02 -28.61 -0.17
C PRO A 172 9.13 -27.55 -0.06
N GLU A 173 8.86 -26.33 -0.55
CA GLU A 173 9.78 -25.21 -0.56
C GLU A 173 9.27 -24.02 0.27
N ALA A 174 8.35 -24.25 1.20
CA ALA A 174 7.65 -23.18 1.91
C ALA A 174 8.58 -22.17 2.61
N SER A 175 9.71 -22.63 3.16
CA SER A 175 10.71 -21.73 3.76
C SER A 175 11.44 -20.88 2.73
N ALA A 176 11.71 -21.42 1.54
CA ALA A 176 12.32 -20.66 0.45
C ALA A 176 11.30 -19.66 -0.11
N PHE A 177 10.04 -20.08 -0.28
CA PHE A 177 8.92 -19.25 -0.72
C PHE A 177 8.80 -17.97 0.12
N VAL A 178 8.72 -18.08 1.45
CA VAL A 178 8.60 -16.88 2.31
C VAL A 178 9.87 -16.02 2.32
N GLY A 179 11.06 -16.62 2.12
CA GLY A 179 12.30 -15.86 1.93
C GLY A 179 12.29 -15.06 0.62
N SER A 180 11.79 -15.67 -0.47
CA SER A 180 11.58 -15.01 -1.76
C SER A 180 10.53 -13.91 -1.66
N PHE A 181 9.46 -14.10 -0.88
CA PHE A 181 8.48 -13.05 -0.60
C PHE A 181 9.13 -11.79 -0.03
N TYR A 182 9.92 -11.90 1.05
CA TYR A 182 10.59 -10.73 1.63
C TYR A 182 11.66 -10.15 0.69
N THR A 183 12.32 -11.01 -0.10
CA THR A 183 13.24 -10.55 -1.16
C THR A 183 12.49 -9.70 -2.18
N ASN A 184 11.33 -10.16 -2.67
CA ASN A 184 10.49 -9.43 -3.61
C ASN A 184 9.99 -8.11 -3.00
N LEU A 185 9.46 -8.15 -1.77
CA LEU A 185 8.98 -6.98 -1.04
C LEU A 185 10.06 -5.90 -0.92
N PHE A 186 11.25 -6.26 -0.44
CA PHE A 186 12.32 -5.30 -0.22
C PHE A 186 13.05 -4.86 -1.48
N THR A 187 12.90 -5.61 -2.57
CA THR A 187 13.39 -5.22 -3.90
C THR A 187 12.44 -4.22 -4.55
N ASP A 188 11.15 -4.55 -4.57
CA ASP A 188 10.13 -3.76 -5.26
C ASP A 188 9.70 -2.52 -4.46
N TYR A 189 9.81 -2.61 -3.13
CA TYR A 189 9.37 -1.61 -2.15
C TYR A 189 10.43 -1.43 -1.04
N PRO A 190 11.61 -0.85 -1.37
CA PRO A 190 12.68 -0.65 -0.39
C PRO A 190 12.29 0.25 0.78
N ALA A 191 11.29 1.11 0.61
CA ALA A 191 10.70 1.95 1.66
C ALA A 191 10.01 1.14 2.78
N ALA A 192 9.70 -0.15 2.55
CA ALA A 192 9.19 -1.03 3.59
C ALA A 192 10.28 -1.55 4.54
N LYS A 193 11.57 -1.50 4.17
CA LYS A 193 12.68 -2.03 4.99
C LYS A 193 12.74 -1.46 6.41
N PRO A 194 12.56 -0.14 6.64
CA PRO A 194 12.56 0.44 7.99
C PRO A 194 11.56 -0.23 8.95
N LEU A 195 10.41 -0.69 8.46
CA LEU A 195 9.41 -1.40 9.28
C LEU A 195 9.94 -2.72 9.86
N PHE A 196 11.00 -3.27 9.29
CA PHE A 196 11.59 -4.55 9.67
C PHE A 196 12.99 -4.43 10.28
N GLU A 197 13.55 -3.22 10.47
CA GLU A 197 14.93 -3.02 10.95
C GLU A 197 15.20 -3.70 12.30
N ASN A 198 14.20 -3.74 13.18
CA ASN A 198 14.29 -4.36 14.51
C ASN A 198 13.64 -5.75 14.57
N THR A 199 13.45 -6.40 13.42
CA THR A 199 12.78 -7.70 13.32
C THR A 199 13.76 -8.84 13.05
N HIS A 200 13.63 -9.93 13.79
CA HIS A 200 14.32 -11.18 13.47
C HIS A 200 13.70 -11.83 12.23
N MET A 201 14.31 -11.59 11.07
CA MET A 201 13.73 -11.98 9.77
C MET A 201 13.40 -13.47 9.64
N LYS A 202 14.20 -14.37 10.25
CA LYS A 202 13.90 -15.81 10.22
C LYS A 202 12.61 -16.17 10.96
N GLU A 203 12.36 -15.54 12.10
CA GLU A 203 11.11 -15.74 12.85
C GLU A 203 9.93 -15.07 12.14
N GLN A 204 10.19 -13.95 11.46
CA GLN A 204 9.17 -13.24 10.69
C GLN A 204 8.74 -13.99 9.42
N GLU A 205 9.69 -14.63 8.71
CA GLU A 205 9.42 -15.59 7.64
C GLU A 205 8.52 -16.73 8.14
N GLN A 206 8.84 -17.31 9.31
CA GLN A 206 8.03 -18.38 9.90
C GLN A 206 6.63 -17.91 10.29
N LYS A 207 6.48 -16.71 10.85
CA LYS A 207 5.17 -16.14 11.20
C LYS A 207 4.30 -15.91 9.97
N LEU A 208 4.88 -15.41 8.88
CA LEU A 208 4.15 -15.26 7.62
C LEU A 208 3.68 -16.64 7.11
N LEU A 209 4.57 -17.63 7.10
CA LEU A 209 4.20 -18.99 6.69
C LEU A 209 3.07 -19.56 7.54
N GLN A 210 3.15 -19.43 8.86
CA GLN A 210 2.10 -19.88 9.78
C GLN A 210 0.77 -19.16 9.56
N SER A 211 0.81 -17.87 9.23
CA SER A 211 -0.40 -17.09 8.92
C SER A 211 -1.06 -17.58 7.62
N LEU A 212 -0.26 -17.90 6.59
CA LEU A 212 -0.77 -18.48 5.35
C LEU A 212 -1.36 -19.88 5.59
N VAL A 213 -0.67 -20.73 6.38
CA VAL A 213 -1.19 -22.05 6.77
C VAL A 213 -2.52 -21.91 7.52
N LEU A 214 -2.62 -20.99 8.49
CA LEU A 214 -3.85 -20.74 9.24
C LEU A 214 -5.00 -20.36 8.30
N VAL A 215 -4.75 -19.50 7.32
CA VAL A 215 -5.75 -19.12 6.30
C VAL A 215 -6.20 -20.35 5.54
N ILE A 216 -5.27 -21.11 4.96
CA ILE A 216 -5.58 -22.30 4.15
C ILE A 216 -6.37 -23.35 4.94
N GLU A 217 -5.96 -23.62 6.19
CA GLU A 217 -6.63 -24.58 7.07
C GLU A 217 -8.04 -24.14 7.50
N ASN A 218 -8.36 -22.85 7.39
CA ASN A 218 -9.64 -22.28 7.82
C ASN A 218 -10.46 -21.65 6.69
N LEU A 219 -10.12 -21.87 5.42
CA LEU A 219 -10.92 -21.39 4.27
C LEU A 219 -12.39 -21.86 4.33
N ARG A 220 -12.63 -23.01 4.96
CA ARG A 220 -13.96 -23.62 5.14
C ARG A 220 -14.63 -23.24 6.45
N ASN A 221 -13.98 -22.42 7.28
CA ASN A 221 -14.42 -21.96 8.60
C ASN A 221 -14.38 -20.42 8.69
N PRO A 222 -15.20 -19.70 7.89
CA PRO A 222 -15.08 -18.25 7.71
C PRO A 222 -15.20 -17.44 9.01
N GLU A 223 -16.05 -17.87 9.96
CA GLU A 223 -16.22 -17.21 11.26
C GLU A 223 -14.92 -17.22 12.11
N VAL A 224 -14.24 -18.36 12.15
CA VAL A 224 -12.98 -18.53 12.89
C VAL A 224 -11.87 -17.73 12.24
N LEU A 225 -11.80 -17.79 10.91
CA LEU A 225 -10.81 -17.06 10.13
C LEU A 225 -11.02 -15.55 10.29
N SER A 226 -12.25 -15.06 10.14
CA SER A 226 -12.59 -13.65 10.24
C SER A 226 -12.23 -13.06 11.60
N LYS A 227 -12.58 -13.74 12.70
CA LYS A 227 -12.19 -13.31 14.05
C LYS A 227 -10.68 -13.24 14.23
N SER A 228 -9.95 -14.22 13.69
CA SER A 228 -8.49 -14.29 13.80
C SER A 228 -7.82 -13.16 13.00
N LEU A 229 -8.29 -12.89 11.79
CA LEU A 229 -7.79 -11.84 10.90
C LEU A 229 -8.07 -10.44 11.45
N ARG A 230 -9.26 -10.17 12.02
CA ARG A 230 -9.54 -8.89 12.70
C ARG A 230 -8.56 -8.64 13.84
N GLY A 231 -8.34 -9.65 14.68
CA GLY A 231 -7.36 -9.57 15.77
C GLY A 231 -5.93 -9.37 15.27
N LEU A 232 -5.60 -9.93 14.09
CA LEU A 232 -4.31 -9.73 13.44
C LEU A 232 -4.17 -8.30 12.91
N GLY A 233 -5.22 -7.73 12.30
CA GLY A 233 -5.30 -6.34 11.86
C GLY A 233 -5.05 -5.35 13.01
N ALA A 234 -5.73 -5.52 14.15
CA ALA A 234 -5.51 -4.72 15.35
C ALA A 234 -4.04 -4.74 15.85
N ARG A 235 -3.33 -5.85 15.65
CA ARG A 235 -1.89 -5.95 15.96
C ARG A 235 -1.03 -5.28 14.91
N HIS A 236 -1.40 -5.38 13.63
CA HIS A 236 -0.69 -4.72 12.53
C HIS A 236 -0.63 -3.20 12.69
N VAL A 237 -1.70 -2.59 13.20
CA VAL A 237 -1.67 -1.15 13.60
C VAL A 237 -0.57 -0.88 14.62
N LYS A 238 -0.44 -1.73 15.65
CA LYS A 238 0.59 -1.59 16.71
C LYS A 238 2.00 -1.82 16.19
N TYR A 239 2.15 -2.51 15.05
CA TYR A 239 3.42 -2.71 14.38
C TYR A 239 3.78 -1.58 13.40
N GLY A 240 2.91 -0.58 13.24
CA GLY A 240 3.11 0.53 12.30
C GLY A 240 2.67 0.21 10.87
N ALA A 241 1.89 -0.85 10.64
CA ALA A 241 1.34 -1.12 9.33
C ALA A 241 0.18 -0.16 9.03
N LEU A 242 0.30 0.59 7.93
CA LEU A 242 -0.73 1.49 7.41
C LEU A 242 -1.54 0.80 6.31
N PRO A 243 -2.76 1.27 5.98
CA PRO A 243 -3.56 0.74 4.87
C PRO A 243 -2.78 0.67 3.55
N GLU A 244 -1.93 1.66 3.29
CA GLU A 244 -1.09 1.79 2.09
C GLU A 244 -0.04 0.68 1.97
N HIS A 245 0.32 0.01 3.08
CA HIS A 245 1.28 -1.10 3.07
C HIS A 245 0.67 -2.42 2.58
N TYR A 246 -0.66 -2.60 2.67
CA TYR A 246 -1.32 -3.84 2.29
C TYR A 246 -1.16 -4.12 0.78
N PRO A 247 -1.42 -3.18 -0.15
CA PRO A 247 -1.19 -3.42 -1.58
C PRO A 247 0.25 -3.87 -1.91
N LEU A 248 1.26 -3.34 -1.20
CA LEU A 248 2.67 -3.72 -1.41
C LEU A 248 2.89 -5.20 -1.06
N VAL A 249 2.34 -5.65 0.08
CA VAL A 249 2.39 -7.04 0.54
C VAL A 249 1.64 -7.96 -0.43
N GLY A 250 0.44 -7.58 -0.86
CA GLY A 250 -0.35 -8.35 -1.83
C GLY A 250 0.41 -8.57 -3.14
N ASN A 251 0.97 -7.51 -3.70
CA ASN A 251 1.75 -7.58 -4.94
C ASN A 251 2.99 -8.47 -4.80
N SER A 252 3.73 -8.34 -3.71
CA SER A 252 4.89 -9.20 -3.46
C SER A 252 4.50 -10.67 -3.25
N LEU A 253 3.37 -10.93 -2.60
CA LEU A 253 2.86 -12.29 -2.38
C LEU A 253 2.45 -12.95 -3.70
N LEU A 254 1.65 -12.27 -4.53
CA LEU A 254 1.23 -12.77 -5.84
C LEU A 254 2.41 -12.99 -6.77
N LYS A 255 3.38 -12.06 -6.82
CA LYS A 255 4.64 -12.23 -7.57
C LYS A 255 5.42 -13.46 -7.12
N THR A 256 5.41 -13.76 -5.82
CA THR A 256 6.11 -14.93 -5.27
C THR A 256 5.38 -16.23 -5.64
N PHE A 257 4.05 -16.25 -5.61
CA PHE A 257 3.28 -17.39 -6.13
C PHE A 257 3.53 -17.64 -7.60
N GLU A 258 3.55 -16.60 -8.43
CA GLU A 258 3.87 -16.71 -9.85
C GLU A 258 5.26 -17.34 -10.08
N GLN A 259 6.27 -16.92 -9.32
CA GLN A 259 7.63 -17.47 -9.42
C GLN A 259 7.71 -18.95 -9.06
N TYR A 260 6.98 -19.40 -8.03
CA TYR A 260 7.07 -20.77 -7.53
C TYR A 260 6.12 -21.75 -8.24
N LEU A 261 4.97 -21.27 -8.72
CA LEU A 261 4.02 -22.10 -9.45
C LEU A 261 4.32 -22.13 -10.95
N GLY A 262 4.97 -21.10 -11.49
CA GLY A 262 5.39 -21.06 -12.89
C GLY A 262 4.22 -21.31 -13.84
N GLN A 263 4.25 -22.43 -14.58
CA GLN A 263 3.18 -22.80 -15.51
C GLN A 263 1.84 -23.14 -14.82
N ASP A 264 1.88 -23.47 -13.53
CA ASP A 264 0.68 -23.71 -12.72
C ASP A 264 0.06 -22.42 -12.17
N TRP A 265 0.70 -21.26 -12.34
CA TRP A 265 0.11 -19.93 -12.10
C TRP A 265 -0.83 -19.52 -13.24
N ARG A 266 -1.89 -20.29 -13.40
CA ARG A 266 -2.94 -20.04 -14.40
C ARG A 266 -3.85 -18.88 -13.98
N PRO A 267 -4.60 -18.26 -14.92
CA PRO A 267 -5.52 -17.16 -14.61
C PRO A 267 -6.46 -17.46 -13.45
N GLU A 268 -7.03 -18.67 -13.39
CA GLU A 268 -7.98 -19.04 -12.33
C GLU A 268 -7.31 -19.12 -10.95
N VAL A 269 -6.05 -19.56 -10.90
CA VAL A 269 -5.26 -19.60 -9.66
C VAL A 269 -4.88 -18.19 -9.21
N LYS A 270 -4.47 -17.33 -10.16
CA LYS A 270 -4.15 -15.92 -9.89
C LYS A 270 -5.35 -15.18 -9.33
N GLU A 271 -6.51 -15.32 -9.98
CA GLU A 271 -7.78 -14.71 -9.55
C GLU A 271 -8.17 -15.18 -8.15
N ALA A 272 -8.12 -16.49 -7.89
CA ALA A 272 -8.41 -17.03 -6.56
C ALA A 272 -7.53 -16.42 -5.45
N TRP A 273 -6.23 -16.23 -5.71
CA TRP A 273 -5.32 -15.61 -4.73
C TRP A 273 -5.51 -14.09 -4.60
N VAL A 274 -5.87 -13.40 -5.68
CA VAL A 274 -6.23 -11.96 -5.63
C VAL A 274 -7.45 -11.77 -4.75
N ASP A 275 -8.52 -12.54 -4.96
CA ASP A 275 -9.77 -12.46 -4.19
C ASP A 275 -9.55 -12.80 -2.72
N ALA A 276 -8.80 -13.88 -2.46
CA ALA A 276 -8.46 -14.29 -1.11
C ALA A 276 -7.66 -13.20 -0.38
N TYR A 277 -6.68 -12.59 -1.05
CA TYR A 277 -5.89 -11.50 -0.47
C TYR A 277 -6.73 -10.24 -0.21
N GLY A 278 -7.62 -9.89 -1.15
CA GLY A 278 -8.57 -8.78 -0.99
C GLY A 278 -9.46 -8.98 0.24
N THR A 279 -10.06 -10.16 0.35
CA THR A 279 -10.90 -10.54 1.50
C THR A 279 -10.14 -10.48 2.83
N ILE A 280 -8.91 -11.00 2.86
CA ILE A 280 -8.05 -10.94 4.06
C ILE A 280 -7.77 -9.49 4.44
N THR A 281 -7.44 -8.65 3.46
CA THR A 281 -7.13 -7.24 3.67
C THR A 281 -8.33 -6.49 4.23
N GLU A 282 -9.52 -6.68 3.65
CA GLU A 282 -10.76 -6.07 4.13
C GLU A 282 -11.03 -6.43 5.60
N ILE A 283 -10.96 -7.72 5.95
CA ILE A 283 -11.19 -8.18 7.33
C ILE A 283 -10.12 -7.65 8.30
N MET A 284 -8.86 -7.58 7.87
CA MET A 284 -7.79 -7.02 8.69
C MET A 284 -7.97 -5.52 8.91
N LEU A 285 -8.38 -4.76 7.89
CA LEU A 285 -8.66 -3.34 8.00
C LEU A 285 -9.90 -3.07 8.87
N ASP A 286 -10.95 -3.87 8.78
CA ASP A 286 -12.12 -3.81 9.67
C ASP A 286 -11.75 -4.05 11.15
N GLY A 287 -10.77 -4.92 11.39
CA GLY A 287 -10.20 -5.12 12.73
C GLY A 287 -9.14 -4.10 13.15
N ALA A 288 -8.65 -3.29 12.22
CA ALA A 288 -7.61 -2.31 12.46
C ALA A 288 -8.23 -0.99 12.92
N ASP A 289 -8.23 -0.76 14.23
CA ASP A 289 -8.69 0.47 14.88
C ASP A 289 -7.72 1.64 14.62
N TYR A 290 -7.64 2.06 13.34
CA TYR A 290 -6.81 3.19 12.92
C TYR A 290 -7.37 4.49 13.50
N THR A 291 -6.63 5.12 14.39
CA THR A 291 -6.97 6.48 14.82
C THR A 291 -6.54 7.48 13.75
N GLN A 292 -7.35 8.52 13.52
CA GLN A 292 -7.06 9.61 12.56
C GLN A 292 -5.66 10.24 12.76
N GLN A 293 -5.16 10.23 13.99
CA GLN A 293 -3.85 10.78 14.36
C GLN A 293 -2.68 9.88 13.92
N GLN A 294 -2.85 8.56 13.91
CA GLN A 294 -1.84 7.60 13.41
C GLN A 294 -1.71 7.66 11.89
N VAL A 295 -2.81 7.91 11.18
CA VAL A 295 -2.81 8.14 9.72
C VAL A 295 -2.14 9.48 9.35
N GLN A 296 -2.14 10.47 10.26
CA GLN A 296 -1.56 11.81 10.00
C GLN A 296 -0.08 11.95 10.38
N LEU A 297 0.39 11.28 11.45
CA LEU A 297 1.77 11.45 11.96
C LEU A 297 2.84 10.89 11.02
N GLU A 298 2.57 9.78 10.35
CA GLU A 298 3.52 9.10 9.45
C GLU A 298 3.48 9.65 8.02
N THR A 299 2.48 10.46 7.71
CA THR A 299 2.27 11.05 6.38
C THR A 299 2.87 12.44 6.23
N SER A 300 3.58 12.91 7.27
CA SER A 300 4.32 14.17 7.32
C SER A 300 5.78 13.95 6.92
N PRO A 301 6.33 14.68 5.92
CA PRO A 301 7.76 14.58 5.59
C PRO A 301 8.63 15.01 6.78
N PRO A 302 9.84 14.44 6.95
CA PRO A 302 10.75 14.84 8.02
C PRO A 302 11.07 16.32 7.90
N ALA A 303 10.98 17.04 9.03
CA ALA A 303 11.25 18.47 9.10
C ALA A 303 12.66 18.76 8.57
N VAL A 304 12.74 19.42 7.42
CA VAL A 304 13.99 19.95 6.87
C VAL A 304 14.44 21.08 7.79
N GLU A 305 15.35 20.80 8.71
CA GLU A 305 16.08 21.84 9.42
C GLU A 305 16.90 22.63 8.40
N SER A 306 16.43 23.84 8.10
CA SER A 306 17.19 24.81 7.30
C SER A 306 18.44 25.24 8.09
N PRO A 307 19.64 25.24 7.50
CA PRO A 307 20.83 25.70 8.21
C PRO A 307 20.70 27.20 8.48
N THR A 308 20.69 27.54 9.76
CA THR A 308 20.61 28.89 10.28
C THR A 308 21.81 29.73 9.85
N HIS A 309 21.50 30.97 9.50
CA HIS A 309 22.38 32.07 9.14
C HIS A 309 23.64 32.16 10.04
N ALA A 310 24.82 32.21 9.42
CA ALA A 310 26.06 32.56 10.10
C ALA A 310 26.06 34.06 10.45
N GLU A 311 26.15 34.38 11.74
CA GLU A 311 26.52 35.72 12.19
C GLU A 311 28.05 35.92 12.11
N PRO A 312 28.54 37.14 11.80
CA PRO A 312 29.96 37.39 11.65
C PRO A 312 30.65 37.53 13.02
N VAL A 313 31.75 36.79 13.18
CA VAL A 313 32.63 36.87 14.36
C VAL A 313 33.47 38.15 14.31
N THR A 314 33.29 39.03 15.31
CA THR A 314 34.24 40.11 15.65
C THR A 314 35.29 39.61 16.64
N MET A 315 36.56 39.82 16.29
CA MET A 315 37.76 39.53 17.06
C MET A 315 37.89 40.44 18.32
N ALA A 316 38.17 39.85 19.48
CA ALA A 316 38.93 40.51 20.55
C ALA A 316 39.58 39.48 21.51
N ASN A 317 40.88 39.68 21.74
CA ASN A 317 41.77 38.92 22.62
C ASN A 317 41.42 39.04 24.12
N ALA A 318 41.75 38.01 24.92
CA ALA A 318 42.56 38.13 26.14
C ALA A 318 42.80 36.77 26.82
N GLU A 319 43.96 36.67 27.45
CA GLU A 319 44.66 35.52 28.02
C GLU A 319 44.12 35.04 29.39
N GLY A 320 44.43 33.79 29.78
CA GLY A 320 44.67 33.43 31.19
C GLY A 320 43.96 32.19 31.75
N GLU A 321 44.68 31.07 31.84
CA GLU A 321 44.54 30.03 32.90
C GLU A 321 45.52 30.37 34.06
N PRO A 322 45.44 29.85 35.32
CA PRO A 322 45.12 28.44 35.68
C PRO A 322 44.53 28.08 37.09
N LYS A 323 44.20 26.78 37.26
CA LYS A 323 44.31 25.86 38.45
C LYS A 323 43.43 25.94 39.75
N ALA A 324 42.67 24.85 39.95
CA ALA A 324 42.60 23.87 41.09
C ALA A 324 42.07 24.20 42.53
N SER A 325 41.07 23.43 43.02
CA SER A 325 40.99 22.68 44.33
C SER A 325 39.65 21.90 44.43
N VAL A 326 39.60 20.55 44.58
CA VAL A 326 39.54 19.67 45.80
C VAL A 326 38.32 19.82 46.75
N ALA A 327 37.59 18.69 46.90
CA ALA A 327 36.63 18.23 47.97
C ALA A 327 35.30 19.05 48.13
N GLU A 328 34.12 18.52 48.46
CA GLU A 328 33.74 17.43 49.38
C GLU A 328 32.22 17.05 49.23
N ASN A 329 31.89 15.76 49.43
CA ASN A 329 30.68 15.10 49.97
C ASN A 329 29.21 15.58 49.75
N LEU A 330 28.41 14.58 49.30
CA LEU A 330 27.16 14.01 49.85
C LEU A 330 25.80 14.77 49.85
N GLU A 331 24.81 13.98 49.40
CA GLU A 331 23.39 13.90 49.78
C GLU A 331 22.32 14.81 49.15
N GLU A 332 21.45 14.12 48.40
CA GLU A 332 20.00 14.25 48.22
C GLU A 332 19.27 15.60 48.42
N GLY A 333 18.54 16.01 47.38
CA GLY A 333 17.23 16.62 47.56
C GLY A 333 16.91 17.85 46.71
N SER A 334 16.09 17.64 45.69
CA SER A 334 15.00 18.55 45.26
C SER A 334 15.33 19.88 44.54
N GLU A 335 14.96 19.86 43.25
CA GLU A 335 14.27 20.90 42.47
C GLU A 335 15.04 22.11 41.88
N LYS A 336 15.07 22.08 40.53
CA LYS A 336 15.08 23.20 39.55
C LYS A 336 16.42 23.83 39.16
N GLY A 337 16.82 23.54 37.91
CA GLY A 337 17.39 24.52 37.00
C GLY A 337 18.46 24.00 36.05
N LEU A 338 18.11 23.72 34.77
CA LEU A 338 18.68 24.44 33.63
C LEU A 338 17.92 24.11 32.32
N LEU A 339 17.42 25.15 31.66
CA LEU A 339 16.83 25.14 30.34
C LEU A 339 17.94 25.07 29.27
N ALA A 340 17.79 24.21 28.26
CA ALA A 340 18.22 24.45 26.87
C ALA A 340 17.77 23.32 25.92
N LEU A 341 16.89 23.67 24.96
CA LEU A 341 16.81 23.21 23.56
C LEU A 341 16.55 21.72 23.28
N ILE A 342 15.31 21.35 22.91
CA ILE A 342 14.78 21.12 21.54
C ILE A 342 15.24 19.79 20.91
N ALA A 343 14.22 19.09 20.36
CA ALA A 343 14.25 17.94 19.45
C ALA A 343 14.59 16.56 20.06
N GLY A 344 13.59 15.67 20.02
CA GLY A 344 13.76 14.26 20.37
C GLY A 344 12.51 13.67 21.01
N GLY A 345 11.46 13.46 20.22
CA GLY A 345 10.21 12.88 20.69
C GLY A 345 9.75 11.76 19.76
N VAL A 346 9.83 10.53 20.29
CA VAL A 346 9.26 9.26 19.79
C VAL A 346 10.20 8.39 18.93
N ILE A 347 11.25 7.89 19.58
CA ILE A 347 11.81 6.55 19.33
C ILE A 347 11.82 5.85 20.70
N ALA A 348 11.41 4.58 20.72
CA ALA A 348 11.27 3.66 21.86
C ALA A 348 9.87 3.56 22.49
N VAL A 349 8.99 2.78 21.85
CA VAL A 349 8.17 1.77 22.56
C VAL A 349 7.98 0.54 21.65
N ILE A 350 8.08 -0.65 22.25
CA ILE A 350 7.61 -1.98 21.79
C ILE A 350 8.62 -2.87 21.03
N VAL A 351 9.54 -3.44 21.81
CA VAL A 351 9.94 -4.86 21.68
C VAL A 351 8.97 -5.68 22.56
N ILE A 352 8.64 -6.89 22.12
CA ILE A 352 7.74 -7.91 22.72
C ILE A 352 6.26 -7.83 22.27
N ALA A 353 5.96 -8.57 21.20
CA ALA A 353 4.74 -9.38 21.09
C ALA A 353 4.99 -10.52 20.08
N LEU A 354 5.88 -11.43 20.47
CA LEU A 354 6.14 -12.71 19.80
C LEU A 354 5.96 -13.83 20.83
N LEU A 355 4.76 -13.86 21.43
CA LEU A 355 4.21 -14.96 22.22
C LEU A 355 2.69 -14.92 22.03
N VAL A 356 2.23 -15.44 20.89
CA VAL A 356 1.34 -16.61 20.78
C VAL A 356 1.64 -17.26 19.43
#